data_AF-A0A937NJG0-F1
#
_entry.id   AF-A0A937NJG0-F1
#
_cell.length_a   1.000
_cell.length_b   1.000
_cell.length_c   1.000
_cell.angle_alpha   90.00
_cell.angle_beta   90.00
_cell.angle_gamma   90.00
#
_symmetry.space_group_name_H-M   'P 1'
#
loop_
_entity.id
_entity.type
_entity.pdbx_description
1 polymer ?
#
loop_
_entity_poly.entity_id
_entity_poly.type
_entity_poly.pdbx_seq_one_letter_code
_entity_poly.pdbx_strand_id
1 'polypeptide(L)'
;MSNVHRPPSIVYTIGYQRKPLATFIGQLREAGVDAVIDVRLRNTSHLAGYTKRDDLAFLLRDGFSIAYEHHPELAPTPDILDGYRDDQDWAAYESRFLPLLAERAAEDIGREVLARYRAPCLLCAEPTAEHCHRRLVAEYWARHLLELTIVHL
;
A
#
# COMPACT_ATOMS: atom_id res chain seq x y z
N MET A 1 -34.75 -13.30 -7.83
CA MET A 1 -33.82 -12.25 -7.39
C MET A 1 -32.43 -12.84 -7.46
N SER A 2 -31.74 -12.60 -8.56
CA SER A 2 -30.45 -13.23 -8.85
C SER A 2 -29.43 -12.74 -7.83
N ASN A 3 -28.89 -13.65 -7.03
CA ASN A 3 -27.77 -13.38 -6.14
C ASN A 3 -26.55 -13.13 -7.04
N VAL A 4 -26.32 -11.87 -7.42
CA VAL A 4 -25.15 -11.48 -8.19
C VAL A 4 -23.97 -11.70 -7.26
N HIS A 5 -23.27 -12.82 -7.43
CA HIS A 5 -22.01 -13.07 -6.77
C HIS A 5 -21.04 -11.98 -7.24
N ARG A 6 -20.86 -10.94 -6.41
CA ARG A 6 -19.87 -9.90 -6.68
C ARG A 6 -18.52 -10.62 -6.61
N PRO A 7 -17.65 -10.49 -7.63
CA PRO A 7 -16.31 -11.06 -7.53
C PRO A 7 -15.61 -10.46 -6.30
N PRO A 8 -14.75 -11.23 -5.61
CA PRO A 8 -13.99 -10.72 -4.47
C PRO A 8 -13.25 -9.46 -4.87
N SER A 9 -13.25 -8.46 -3.98
CA SER A 9 -12.44 -7.27 -4.16
C SER A 9 -10.97 -7.66 -4.17
N ILE A 10 -10.14 -6.95 -4.93
CA ILE A 10 -8.71 -7.19 -4.99
C ILE A 10 -7.96 -5.98 -4.46
N VAL A 11 -6.88 -6.22 -3.71
CA VAL A 11 -5.88 -5.21 -3.39
C VAL A 11 -4.53 -5.70 -3.85
N TYR A 12 -3.86 -4.90 -4.65
CA TYR A 12 -2.48 -5.13 -5.03
C TYR A 12 -1.54 -4.51 -4.01
N THR A 13 -0.29 -4.97 -3.96
CA THR A 13 0.76 -4.28 -3.21
C THR A 13 2.04 -4.24 -4.04
N ILE A 14 2.80 -3.16 -3.93
CA ILE A 14 4.07 -3.02 -4.65
C ILE A 14 5.13 -2.30 -3.79
N GLY A 15 6.38 -2.70 -3.96
CA GLY A 15 7.56 -2.02 -3.45
C GLY A 15 8.35 -1.34 -4.56
N TYR A 16 8.95 -0.18 -4.29
CA TYR A 16 9.70 0.55 -5.32
C TYR A 16 11.23 0.42 -5.22
N GLN A 17 11.80 0.11 -4.06
CA GLN A 17 13.26 0.01 -3.94
C GLN A 17 13.79 -1.09 -4.85
N ARG A 18 14.94 -0.81 -5.49
CA ARG A 18 15.60 -1.70 -6.47
C ARG A 18 14.72 -2.04 -7.68
N LYS A 19 13.63 -1.31 -7.90
CA LYS A 19 12.71 -1.49 -9.04
C LYS A 19 12.84 -0.29 -9.99
N PRO A 20 13.37 -0.48 -11.21
CA PRO A 20 13.40 0.58 -12.22
C PRO A 20 11.98 1.07 -12.54
N LEU A 21 11.85 2.33 -12.94
CA LEU A 21 10.55 2.93 -13.25
C LEU A 21 9.76 2.13 -14.30
N ALA A 22 10.43 1.66 -15.36
CA ALA A 22 9.78 0.88 -16.41
C ALA A 22 9.18 -0.42 -15.86
N THR A 23 9.88 -1.13 -14.98
CA THR A 23 9.37 -2.33 -14.30
C THR A 23 8.21 -1.98 -13.38
N PHE A 24 8.35 -0.93 -12.58
CA PHE A 24 7.31 -0.47 -11.66
C PHE A 24 5.99 -0.17 -12.39
N ILE A 25 6.05 0.66 -13.43
CA ILE A 25 4.87 1.01 -14.24
C ILE A 25 4.35 -0.21 -15.02
N GLY A 26 5.24 -1.03 -15.57
CA GLY A 26 4.86 -2.23 -16.31
C GLY A 26 3.98 -3.16 -15.46
N GLN A 27 4.41 -3.45 -14.24
CA GLN A 27 3.66 -4.29 -13.31
C GLN A 27 2.31 -3.70 -12.92
N LEU A 28 2.24 -2.39 -12.64
CA LEU A 28 0.96 -1.73 -12.34
C LEU A 28 -0.03 -1.85 -13.51
N ARG A 29 0.45 -1.65 -14.74
CA ARG A 29 -0.39 -1.72 -15.94
C ARG A 29 -0.82 -3.14 -16.29
N GLU A 30 0.08 -4.11 -16.18
CA GLU A 30 -0.23 -5.53 -16.39
C GLU A 30 -1.28 -6.04 -15.39
N ALA A 31 -1.20 -5.58 -14.15
CA ALA A 31 -2.19 -5.88 -13.11
C ALA A 31 -3.51 -5.11 -13.25
N GLY A 32 -3.59 -4.13 -14.16
CA GLY A 32 -4.78 -3.29 -14.33
C GLY A 32 -5.06 -2.38 -13.15
N VAL A 33 -4.02 -1.96 -12.41
CA VAL A 33 -4.13 -1.06 -11.26
C VAL A 33 -4.71 0.28 -11.71
N ASP A 34 -5.78 0.72 -11.04
CA ASP A 34 -6.44 2.01 -11.30
C ASP A 34 -6.11 3.09 -10.25
N ALA A 35 -5.51 2.71 -9.11
CA ALA A 35 -5.01 3.64 -8.11
C ALA A 35 -3.78 3.11 -7.37
N VAL A 36 -2.80 3.98 -7.12
CA VAL A 36 -1.71 3.74 -6.18
C VAL A 36 -2.01 4.46 -4.87
N ILE A 37 -2.05 3.67 -3.79
CA ILE A 37 -2.27 4.13 -2.43
C ILE A 37 -0.91 4.13 -1.73
N ASP A 38 -0.29 5.30 -1.66
CA ASP A 38 0.99 5.49 -0.99
C ASP A 38 0.80 5.43 0.52
N VAL A 39 1.38 4.41 1.15
CA VAL A 39 1.31 4.19 2.61
C VAL A 39 2.65 4.50 3.27
N ARG A 40 3.52 5.27 2.62
CA ARG A 40 4.82 5.67 3.19
C ARG A 40 4.62 6.80 4.18
N LEU A 41 5.27 6.69 5.34
CA LEU A 41 5.30 7.78 6.32
C LEU A 41 6.00 9.04 5.74
N ARG A 42 7.06 8.84 4.96
CA ARG A 42 7.87 9.91 4.33
C ARG A 42 8.06 9.59 2.85
N ASN A 43 7.64 10.49 1.96
CA ASN A 43 7.68 10.29 0.51
C ASN A 43 8.21 11.49 -0.30
N THR A 44 8.73 12.53 0.36
CA THR A 44 9.21 13.77 -0.29
C THR A 44 10.73 13.85 -0.40
N SER A 45 11.47 12.85 0.11
CA SER A 45 12.93 12.85 0.11
C SER A 45 13.52 12.98 -1.30
N HIS A 46 14.58 13.76 -1.45
CA HIS A 46 15.35 13.86 -2.70
C HIS A 46 15.95 12.52 -3.14
N LEU A 47 16.15 11.59 -2.20
CA LEU A 47 16.65 10.24 -2.48
C LEU A 47 15.55 9.31 -3.03
N ALA A 48 14.30 9.76 -3.12
CA ALA A 48 13.18 8.95 -3.63
C ALA A 48 13.21 8.76 -5.16
N GLY A 49 14.08 9.48 -5.89
CA GLY A 49 14.15 9.40 -7.35
C GLY A 49 12.78 9.65 -7.99
N TYR A 50 12.36 8.79 -8.92
CA TYR A 50 11.04 8.88 -9.57
C TYR A 50 9.85 8.70 -8.60
N THR A 51 10.11 8.22 -7.37
CA THR A 51 9.07 7.97 -6.37
C THR A 51 8.86 9.12 -5.40
N LYS A 52 9.47 10.28 -5.66
CA LYS A 52 9.14 11.50 -4.95
C LYS A 52 7.67 11.82 -5.17
N ARG A 53 6.94 12.13 -4.09
CA ARG A 53 5.48 12.28 -4.08
C ARG A 53 4.92 13.01 -5.30
N ASP A 54 5.38 14.22 -5.55
CA ASP A 54 4.80 15.07 -6.61
C ASP A 54 5.10 14.53 -8.01
N ASP A 55 6.33 14.04 -8.23
CA ASP A 55 6.76 13.46 -9.51
C ASP A 55 6.00 12.16 -9.79
N LEU A 56 5.88 11.29 -8.78
CA LEU A 56 5.15 10.03 -8.88
C LEU A 56 3.66 10.27 -9.12
N ALA A 57 3.07 11.21 -8.38
CA ALA A 57 1.66 11.54 -8.50
C ALA A 57 1.32 12.12 -9.89
N PHE A 58 2.17 13.01 -10.41
CA PHE A 58 2.05 13.52 -11.78
C PHE A 58 2.22 12.40 -12.81
N LEU A 59 3.28 11.59 -12.69
CA LEU A 59 3.56 10.52 -13.64
C LEU A 59 2.41 9.50 -13.71
N LEU A 60 1.87 9.08 -12.57
CA LEU A 60 0.77 8.12 -12.51
C LEU A 60 -0.51 8.70 -13.12
N ARG A 61 -0.92 9.91 -12.69
CA ARG A 61 -2.18 10.51 -13.16
C ARG A 61 -2.11 10.92 -14.62
N ASP A 62 -1.14 11.75 -14.98
CA ASP A 62 -1.05 12.37 -16.29
C ASP A 62 -0.41 11.44 -17.33
N GLY A 63 0.52 10.59 -16.91
CA GLY A 63 1.23 9.67 -17.81
C GLY A 63 0.52 8.34 -18.03
N PHE A 64 -0.18 7.82 -17.03
CA PHE A 64 -0.72 6.46 -17.06
C PHE A 64 -2.21 6.35 -16.69
N SER A 65 -2.88 7.47 -16.36
CA SER A 65 -4.28 7.47 -15.91
C SER A 65 -4.51 6.58 -14.67
N ILE A 66 -3.51 6.49 -13.80
CA ILE A 66 -3.58 5.79 -12.52
C ILE A 66 -3.74 6.84 -11.43
N ALA A 67 -4.79 6.71 -10.62
CA ALA A 67 -5.00 7.61 -9.49
C ALA A 67 -3.87 7.49 -8.46
N TYR A 68 -3.67 8.53 -7.66
CA TYR A 68 -2.67 8.52 -6.60
C TYR A 68 -3.24 9.18 -5.36
N GLU A 69 -3.18 8.47 -4.24
CA GLU A 69 -3.55 8.95 -2.91
C GLU A 69 -2.42 8.67 -1.92
N HIS A 70 -2.24 9.55 -0.94
CA HIS A 70 -1.25 9.37 0.12
C HIS A 70 -1.98 9.27 1.46
N HIS A 71 -1.80 8.13 2.15
CA HIS A 71 -2.43 7.80 3.43
C HIS A 71 -1.36 7.46 4.47
N PRO A 72 -0.62 8.45 5.01
CA PRO A 72 0.37 8.22 6.08
C PRO A 72 -0.24 7.67 7.38
N GLU A 73 -1.56 7.72 7.54
CA GLU A 73 -2.34 7.10 8.61
C GLU A 73 -2.17 5.58 8.60
N LEU A 74 -1.94 4.99 7.43
CA LEU A 74 -1.64 3.56 7.25
C LEU A 74 -0.15 3.23 7.41
N ALA A 75 0.67 4.20 7.78
CA ALA A 75 2.09 4.01 8.01
C ALA A 75 2.40 3.79 9.51
N PRO A 76 3.46 3.03 9.83
CA PRO A 76 3.99 2.95 11.19
C PRO A 76 4.46 4.33 11.67
N THR A 77 4.44 4.55 12.99
CA THR A 77 5.01 5.77 13.58
C THR A 77 6.54 5.82 13.44
N PRO A 78 7.16 7.01 13.54
CA PRO A 78 8.61 7.13 13.63
C PRO A 78 9.21 6.18 14.69
N ASP A 79 8.62 6.11 15.87
CA ASP A 79 9.15 5.29 16.98
C ASP A 79 9.13 3.79 16.66
N ILE A 80 8.11 3.30 15.96
CA ILE A 80 8.04 1.90 15.51
C ILE A 80 9.13 1.63 14.46
N LEU A 81 9.31 2.55 13.50
CA LEU A 81 10.35 2.43 12.47
C LEU A 81 11.75 2.48 13.06
N ASP A 82 11.98 3.40 14.00
CA ASP A 82 13.27 3.59 14.65
C ASP A 82 13.59 2.36 15.53
N GLY A 83 12.62 1.85 16.30
CA GLY A 83 12.79 0.62 17.07
C GLY A 83 13.21 -0.57 16.20
N TYR A 84 12.49 -0.82 15.10
CA TYR A 84 12.86 -1.92 14.19
C TYR A 84 14.20 -1.71 13.49
N ARG A 85 14.59 -0.46 13.20
CA ARG A 85 15.93 -0.19 12.66
C ARG A 85 17.01 -0.62 13.66
N ASP A 86 16.79 -0.40 14.94
CA ASP A 86 17.76 -0.63 15.99
C ASP A 86 17.89 -2.13 16.35
N ASP A 87 16.77 -2.85 16.44
CA ASP A 87 16.74 -4.25 16.92
C ASP A 87 16.53 -5.31 15.80
N GLN A 88 16.02 -4.91 14.63
CA GLN A 88 15.58 -5.80 13.55
C GLN A 88 14.55 -6.86 14.00
N ASP A 89 13.83 -6.60 15.10
CA ASP A 89 12.83 -7.52 15.66
C ASP A 89 11.48 -7.31 14.98
N TRP A 90 11.20 -8.16 14.00
CA TRP A 90 9.94 -8.12 13.25
C TRP A 90 8.72 -8.44 14.11
N ALA A 91 8.84 -9.32 15.11
CA ALA A 91 7.73 -9.65 15.99
C ALA A 91 7.38 -8.46 16.92
N ALA A 92 8.40 -7.76 17.42
CA ALA A 92 8.22 -6.52 18.16
C ALA A 92 7.61 -5.41 17.27
N TYR A 93 7.96 -5.38 15.98
CA TYR A 93 7.34 -4.47 15.03
C TYR A 93 5.85 -4.77 14.81
N GLU A 94 5.49 -6.02 14.51
CA GLU A 94 4.10 -6.45 14.30
C GLU A 94 3.23 -6.19 15.53
N SER A 95 3.73 -6.52 16.72
CA SER A 95 3.00 -6.34 17.98
C SER A 95 2.72 -4.87 18.32
N ARG A 96 3.51 -3.94 17.79
CA ARG A 96 3.28 -2.49 17.94
C ARG A 96 2.41 -1.92 16.81
N PHE A 97 2.60 -2.39 15.59
CA PHE A 97 1.95 -1.78 14.43
C PHE A 97 0.50 -2.25 14.21
N LEU A 98 0.18 -3.53 14.48
CA LEU A 98 -1.19 -4.03 14.32
C LEU A 98 -2.21 -3.32 15.24
N PRO A 99 -1.92 -3.07 16.54
CA PRO A 99 -2.81 -2.28 17.38
C PRO A 99 -2.98 -0.84 16.89
N LEU A 100 -1.93 -0.24 16.32
CA LEU A 100 -2.01 1.11 15.75
C LEU A 100 -2.97 1.18 14.56
N LEU A 101 -3.00 0.15 13.71
CA LEU A 101 -3.97 0.08 12.61
C LEU A 101 -5.41 0.03 13.13
N ALA A 102 -5.65 -0.71 14.21
CA ALA A 102 -6.96 -0.75 14.87
C ALA A 102 -7.33 0.58 15.53
N GLU A 103 -6.40 1.21 16.25
CA GLU A 103 -6.60 2.53 16.86
C GLU A 103 -7.00 3.58 15.82
N ARG A 104 -6.41 3.50 14.62
CA ARG A 104 -6.66 4.43 13.51
C ARG A 104 -7.85 4.04 12.62
N ALA A 105 -8.59 2.99 12.98
CA ALA A 105 -9.68 2.44 12.16
C ALA A 105 -9.26 2.24 10.69
N ALA A 106 -8.10 1.60 10.47
CA ALA A 106 -7.53 1.44 9.14
C ALA A 106 -8.47 0.74 8.14
N GLU A 107 -9.42 -0.05 8.61
CA GLU A 107 -10.47 -0.68 7.81
C GLU A 107 -11.44 0.31 7.17
N ASP A 108 -11.68 1.47 7.79
CA ASP A 108 -12.56 2.50 7.23
C ASP A 108 -11.90 3.16 6.02
N ILE A 109 -10.61 3.46 6.11
CA ILE A 109 -9.80 3.91 4.96
C ILE A 109 -9.84 2.85 3.85
N GLY A 110 -9.65 1.58 4.19
CA GLY A 110 -9.73 0.47 3.24
C GLY A 110 -11.10 0.38 2.56
N ARG A 111 -12.19 0.60 3.30
CA ARG A 111 -13.56 0.61 2.77
C ARG A 111 -13.77 1.76 1.79
N GLU A 112 -13.28 2.96 2.09
CA GLU A 112 -13.36 4.11 1.20
C GLU A 112 -12.56 3.91 -0.09
N VAL A 113 -11.32 3.40 0.03
CA VAL A 113 -10.46 3.08 -1.11
C VAL A 113 -11.12 2.04 -2.02
N LEU A 114 -11.62 0.94 -1.46
CA LEU A 114 -12.26 -0.14 -2.22
C LEU A 114 -13.65 0.23 -2.76
N ALA A 115 -14.29 1.28 -2.23
CA ALA A 115 -15.50 1.84 -2.80
C ALA A 115 -15.20 2.73 -4.02
N ARG A 116 -14.03 3.39 -4.04
CA ARG A 116 -13.62 4.34 -5.09
C ARG A 116 -12.89 3.66 -6.25
N TYR A 117 -12.14 2.60 -5.96
CA TYR A 117 -11.23 1.95 -6.90
C TYR A 117 -11.50 0.46 -7.03
N ARG A 118 -11.30 -0.06 -8.24
CA ARG A 118 -11.53 -1.47 -8.59
C ARG A 118 -10.29 -2.33 -8.33
N ALA A 119 -9.09 -1.77 -8.50
CA ALA A 119 -7.81 -2.46 -8.40
C ALA A 119 -6.75 -1.58 -7.70
N PRO A 120 -6.99 -1.11 -6.45
CA PRO A 120 -6.03 -0.29 -5.74
C PRO A 120 -4.75 -1.06 -5.42
N CYS A 121 -3.61 -0.36 -5.41
CA CYS A 121 -2.29 -0.91 -5.12
C CYS A 121 -1.60 -0.17 -3.97
N LEU A 122 -1.35 -0.85 -2.85
CA LEU A 122 -0.62 -0.31 -1.72
C LEU A 122 0.89 -0.21 -2.02
N LEU A 123 1.45 0.99 -1.88
CA LEU A 123 2.87 1.28 -2.16
C LEU A 123 3.66 1.47 -0.86
N CYS A 124 4.73 0.68 -0.67
CA CYS A 124 5.80 0.94 0.32
C CYS A 124 7.19 1.00 -0.35
N ALA A 125 8.24 1.15 0.46
CA ALA A 125 9.61 1.27 -0.05
C ALA A 125 10.26 -0.10 -0.31
N GLU A 126 10.08 -1.02 0.63
CA GLU A 126 10.70 -2.33 0.72
C GLU A 126 10.54 -3.14 -0.58
N PRO A 127 11.57 -3.84 -1.08
CA PRO A 127 11.47 -4.56 -2.35
C PRO A 127 10.47 -5.73 -2.32
N THR A 128 10.35 -6.42 -1.18
CA THR A 128 9.47 -7.60 -1.01
C THR A 128 8.41 -7.35 0.06
N ALA A 129 7.41 -8.24 0.14
CA ALA A 129 6.33 -8.16 1.12
C ALA A 129 6.62 -8.86 2.46
N GLU A 130 7.66 -9.71 2.52
CA GLU A 130 7.96 -10.60 3.66
C GLU A 130 7.99 -9.84 5.01
N HIS A 131 8.76 -8.75 5.08
CA HIS A 131 8.85 -7.85 6.23
C HIS A 131 8.58 -6.39 5.81
N CYS A 132 7.43 -6.11 5.18
CA CYS A 132 6.96 -4.74 4.93
C CYS A 132 5.63 -4.45 5.63
N HIS A 133 5.46 -3.23 6.12
CA HIS A 133 4.18 -2.73 6.64
C HIS A 133 3.03 -2.80 5.63
N ARG A 134 3.29 -2.66 4.31
CA ARG A 134 2.24 -2.80 3.28
C ARG A 134 1.56 -4.15 3.34
N ARG A 135 2.29 -5.22 3.69
CA ARG A 135 1.72 -6.57 3.89
C ARG A 135 0.76 -6.55 5.07
N LEU A 136 1.19 -5.98 6.20
CA LEU A 136 0.38 -5.89 7.40
C LEU A 136 -0.89 -5.06 7.19
N VAL A 137 -0.82 -3.96 6.44
CA VAL A 137 -2.01 -3.17 6.06
C VAL A 137 -2.96 -4.00 5.18
N ALA A 138 -2.45 -4.66 4.13
CA ALA A 138 -3.26 -5.49 3.24
C ALA A 138 -3.94 -6.64 3.99
N GLU A 139 -3.18 -7.36 4.83
CA GLU A 139 -3.70 -8.45 5.66
C GLU A 139 -4.70 -7.95 6.70
N TYR A 140 -4.44 -6.79 7.31
CA TYR A 140 -5.38 -6.17 8.23
C TYR A 140 -6.70 -5.86 7.51
N TRP A 141 -6.67 -5.26 6.32
CA TRP A 141 -7.87 -5.05 5.51
C TRP A 141 -8.57 -6.37 5.18
N ALA A 142 -7.85 -7.41 4.77
CA ALA A 142 -8.47 -8.69 4.42
C ALA A 142 -9.11 -9.42 5.60
N ARG A 143 -8.66 -9.16 6.84
CA ARG A 143 -9.28 -9.69 8.06
C ARG A 143 -10.56 -8.94 8.45
N HIS A 144 -10.67 -7.65 8.11
CA HIS A 144 -11.77 -6.78 8.56
C HIS A 144 -12.78 -6.43 7.46
N LEU A 145 -12.44 -6.66 6.19
CA LEU A 145 -13.27 -6.40 5.02
C LEU A 145 -13.61 -7.72 4.32
N LEU A 146 -14.87 -7.85 3.89
CA LEU A 146 -15.38 -9.08 3.29
C LEU A 146 -14.75 -9.32 1.91
N GLU A 147 -14.29 -10.56 1.70
CA GLU A 147 -13.91 -11.11 0.39
C GLU A 147 -12.80 -10.30 -0.33
N LEU A 148 -11.74 -9.92 0.40
CA LEU A 148 -10.57 -9.22 -0.17
C LEU A 148 -9.44 -10.21 -0.51
N THR A 149 -9.02 -10.23 -1.78
CA THR A 149 -7.84 -10.98 -2.25
C THR A 149 -6.63 -10.06 -2.31
N ILE A 150 -5.50 -10.50 -1.74
CA ILE A 150 -4.24 -9.76 -1.74
C ILE A 150 -3.32 -10.32 -2.83
N VAL A 151 -2.77 -9.45 -3.67
CA VAL A 151 -1.78 -9.83 -4.69
C VAL A 151 -0.53 -8.95 -4.58
N HIS A 152 0.65 -9.56 -4.39
CA HIS A 152 1.92 -8.85 -4.30
C HIS A 152 2.60 -8.80 -5.68
N LEU A 153 2.97 -7.58 -6.13
CA LEU A 153 3.64 -7.28 -7.40
C LEU A 153 5.16 -7.08 -7.26
#